data_AF-A0A965NZU3-F1
#
_entry.id   AF-A0A965NZU3-F1
#
_cell.length_a   1.000
_cell.length_b   1.000
_cell.length_c   1.000
_cell.angle_alpha   90.00
_cell.angle_beta   90.00
_cell.angle_gamma   90.00
#
_symmetry.space_group_name_H-M   'P 1'
#
loop_
_entity.id
_entity.type
_entity.pdbx_description
1 polymer ?
#
loop_
_entity_poly.entity_id
_entity_poly.type
_entity_poly.pdbx_seq_one_letter_code
_entity_poly.pdbx_strand_id
1 'polypeptide(L)'
;MFKIYEPININKSYIGRYFQIGKYDCYTLIKDFLKNELNIDISAIITDYTDFIDAQNVFNKNLSLNFLEKKGFKLIENKESLEKNDILILHSNLGKHFALYLGNDKILHQPMLSFSKIENYCNFYKRHTELVYRKI
;
A
#
# COMPACT_ATOMS: atom_id res chain seq x y z
N MET A 1 25.00 -14.65 -16.23
CA MET A 1 23.56 -14.99 -16.10
C MET A 1 22.78 -13.69 -16.16
N PHE A 2 22.23 -13.34 -17.33
CA PHE A 2 21.52 -12.07 -17.53
C PHE A 2 20.10 -12.23 -16.96
N LYS A 3 19.75 -11.49 -15.89
CA LYS A 3 18.37 -11.37 -15.45
C LYS A 3 17.64 -10.49 -16.46
N ILE A 4 16.78 -11.11 -17.27
CA ILE A 4 15.84 -10.38 -18.13
C ILE A 4 14.89 -9.65 -17.18
N TYR A 5 15.00 -8.32 -17.13
CA TYR A 5 14.06 -7.49 -16.40
C TYR A 5 12.75 -7.46 -17.18
N GLU A 6 11.77 -8.25 -16.75
CA GLU A 6 10.39 -8.00 -17.19
C GLU A 6 10.02 -6.58 -16.75
N PRO A 7 9.52 -5.73 -17.67
CA PRO A 7 9.03 -4.42 -17.28
C PRO A 7 7.93 -4.64 -16.26
N ILE A 8 8.03 -3.93 -15.13
CA ILE A 8 6.93 -3.85 -14.18
C ILE A 8 5.80 -3.12 -14.91
N ASN A 9 4.88 -3.88 -15.51
CA ASN A 9 3.67 -3.38 -16.15
C ASN A 9 2.71 -2.90 -15.06
N ILE A 10 3.05 -1.76 -14.47
CA ILE A 10 2.20 -0.98 -13.58
C ILE A 10 1.53 0.08 -14.42
N ASN A 11 0.22 0.23 -14.22
CA ASN A 11 -0.50 1.33 -14.81
C ASN A 11 0.17 2.65 -14.41
N LYS A 12 0.61 3.44 -15.39
CA LYS A 12 1.24 4.76 -15.16
C LYS A 12 0.34 5.68 -14.32
N SER A 13 -0.97 5.40 -14.26
CA SER A 13 -1.93 6.11 -13.43
C SER A 13 -1.62 6.06 -11.93
N TYR A 14 -0.84 5.08 -11.43
CA TYR A 14 -0.56 4.96 -9.99
C TYR A 14 0.60 5.83 -9.49
N ILE A 15 1.45 6.34 -10.39
CA ILE A 15 2.67 7.10 -10.05
C ILE A 15 2.45 8.58 -10.35
N GLY A 16 3.10 9.47 -9.59
CA GLY A 16 3.05 10.92 -9.84
C GLY A 16 1.77 11.60 -9.34
N ARG A 17 0.98 10.94 -8.50
CA ARG A 17 -0.19 11.54 -7.86
C ARG A 17 0.26 12.42 -6.72
N TYR A 18 -0.12 13.70 -6.74
CA TYR A 18 0.15 14.59 -5.62
C TYR A 18 -0.64 14.14 -4.39
N PHE A 19 0.01 14.11 -3.21
CA PHE A 19 -0.62 13.64 -1.99
C PHE A 19 -1.84 14.50 -1.62
N GLN A 20 -2.97 13.83 -1.43
CA GLN A 20 -4.19 14.42 -0.91
C GLN A 20 -4.87 13.40 0.01
N ILE A 21 -4.88 13.66 1.31
CA ILE A 21 -5.46 12.74 2.29
C ILE A 21 -6.93 12.45 1.98
N GLY A 22 -7.31 11.17 2.02
CA GLY A 22 -8.63 10.66 1.64
C GLY A 22 -8.86 10.48 0.14
N LYS A 23 -7.95 10.93 -0.73
CA LYS A 23 -8.10 10.85 -2.20
C LYS A 23 -6.90 10.22 -2.92
N TYR A 24 -5.70 10.68 -2.59
CA TYR A 24 -4.41 10.22 -3.10
C TYR A 24 -3.43 10.08 -1.93
N ASP A 25 -3.62 9.01 -1.16
CA ASP A 25 -2.83 8.60 -0.01
C ASP A 25 -2.46 7.10 -0.12
N CYS A 26 -1.74 6.56 0.87
CA CYS A 26 -1.29 5.17 0.82
C CYS A 26 -2.44 4.16 0.78
N TYR A 27 -3.58 4.45 1.41
CA TYR A 27 -4.72 3.55 1.46
C TYR A 27 -5.55 3.58 0.17
N THR A 28 -5.84 4.78 -0.33
CA THR A 28 -6.55 4.99 -1.60
C THR A 28 -5.75 4.44 -2.78
N LEU A 29 -4.42 4.48 -2.72
CA LEU A 29 -3.56 3.80 -3.69
C LEU A 29 -3.79 2.28 -3.72
N ILE A 30 -3.86 1.62 -2.54
CA ILE A 30 -4.20 0.19 -2.46
C ILE A 30 -5.64 -0.07 -2.88
N LYS A 31 -6.59 0.77 -2.48
CA LYS A 31 -7.99 0.69 -2.92
C LYS A 31 -8.10 0.72 -4.44
N ASP A 32 -7.40 1.64 -5.10
CA ASP A 32 -7.40 1.75 -6.55
C ASP A 32 -6.77 0.52 -7.21
N PHE A 33 -5.66 0.01 -6.67
CA PHE A 33 -5.06 -1.23 -7.15
C PHE A 33 -6.04 -2.41 -7.04
N LEU A 34 -6.66 -2.59 -5.87
CA LEU A 34 -7.63 -3.66 -5.63
C LEU A 34 -8.82 -3.57 -6.59
N LYS A 35 -9.32 -2.35 -6.83
CA LYS A 35 -10.45 -2.12 -7.73
C LYS A 35 -10.09 -2.38 -9.19
N ASN A 36 -8.99 -1.84 -9.66
CA ASN A 36 -8.65 -1.86 -11.09
C ASN A 36 -8.02 -3.19 -11.53
N GLU A 37 -7.21 -3.81 -10.67
CA GLU A 37 -6.45 -5.01 -11.03
C GLU A 37 -7.15 -6.30 -10.58
N LEU A 38 -7.93 -6.24 -9.48
CA LEU A 38 -8.58 -7.42 -8.88
C LEU A 38 -10.12 -7.32 -8.84
N ASN A 39 -10.71 -6.21 -9.30
CA ASN A 39 -12.15 -5.95 -9.23
C ASN A 39 -12.72 -6.06 -7.80
N ILE A 40 -11.93 -5.67 -6.79
CA ILE A 40 -12.30 -5.67 -5.37
C ILE A 40 -12.48 -4.23 -4.91
N ASP A 41 -13.73 -3.86 -4.58
CA ASP A 41 -14.00 -2.55 -3.96
C ASP A 41 -13.94 -2.63 -2.42
N ILE A 42 -13.35 -1.60 -1.83
CA ILE A 42 -13.22 -1.39 -0.38
C ILE A 42 -13.67 0.03 -0.02
N SER A 43 -14.28 0.19 1.15
CA SER A 43 -14.80 1.48 1.60
C SER A 43 -13.68 2.51 1.78
N ALA A 44 -13.99 3.79 1.57
CA ALA A 44 -13.07 4.85 2.02
C ALA A 44 -13.01 4.86 3.55
N ILE A 45 -11.83 5.11 4.11
CA ILE A 45 -11.64 5.25 5.57
C ILE A 45 -11.83 6.70 6.01
N ILE A 46 -11.28 7.63 5.24
CA ILE A 46 -11.36 9.07 5.50
C ILE A 46 -12.46 9.61 4.60
N THR A 47 -13.59 9.96 5.21
CA THR A 47 -14.78 10.49 4.51
C THR A 47 -15.04 11.95 4.82
N ASP A 48 -14.65 12.40 6.01
CA ASP A 48 -14.78 13.77 6.48
C ASP A 48 -13.66 14.06 7.50
N TYR A 49 -13.16 15.30 7.51
CA TYR A 49 -12.14 15.78 8.44
C TYR A 49 -12.05 17.31 8.38
N THR A 50 -11.64 17.89 9.51
CA THR A 50 -11.50 19.35 9.67
C THR A 50 -10.09 19.85 9.34
N ASP A 51 -9.07 19.05 9.62
CA ASP A 51 -7.68 19.32 9.29
C ASP A 51 -6.87 18.02 9.12
N PHE A 52 -5.56 18.18 8.90
CA PHE A 52 -4.66 17.05 8.69
C PHE A 52 -4.54 16.11 9.91
N ILE A 53 -4.52 16.66 11.13
CA ILE A 53 -4.39 15.87 12.36
C ILE A 53 -5.67 15.07 12.58
N ASP A 54 -6.82 15.69 12.38
CA ASP A 54 -8.12 15.04 12.44
C ASP A 54 -8.24 13.91 11.42
N ALA A 55 -7.84 14.16 10.16
CA ALA A 55 -7.81 13.14 9.12
C ALA A 55 -6.95 11.92 9.51
N GLN A 56 -5.78 12.17 10.11
CA GLN A 56 -4.89 11.11 10.58
C GLN A 56 -5.51 10.32 11.74
N ASN A 57 -6.20 11.00 12.65
CA ASN A 57 -6.92 10.36 13.77
C ASN A 57 -8.08 9.50 13.26
N VAL A 58 -8.89 10.01 12.32
CA VAL A 58 -9.96 9.26 11.65
C VAL A 58 -9.40 8.02 10.99
N PHE A 59 -8.29 8.16 10.26
CA PHE A 59 -7.60 7.03 9.62
C PHE A 59 -7.22 5.95 10.63
N ASN A 60 -6.47 6.33 11.67
CA ASN A 60 -5.96 5.38 12.66
C ASN A 60 -7.09 4.74 13.49
N LYS A 61 -8.16 5.48 13.78
CA LYS A 61 -9.32 4.97 14.53
C LYS A 61 -10.15 3.98 13.73
N ASN A 62 -10.36 4.26 12.44
CA ASN A 62 -11.27 3.49 11.59
C ASN A 62 -10.58 2.36 10.82
N LEU A 63 -9.24 2.36 10.75
CA LEU A 63 -8.49 1.33 10.06
C LEU A 63 -8.62 -0.02 10.78
N SER A 64 -9.29 -0.97 10.12
CA SER A 64 -9.34 -2.38 10.54
C SER A 64 -8.77 -3.27 9.46
N LEU A 65 -7.70 -4.01 9.73
CA LEU A 65 -7.02 -4.82 8.71
C LEU A 65 -7.79 -6.09 8.28
N ASN A 66 -8.86 -6.44 9.00
CA ASN A 66 -9.71 -7.58 8.66
C ASN A 66 -10.41 -7.44 7.30
N PHE A 67 -10.45 -6.24 6.71
CA PHE A 67 -11.04 -6.06 5.38
C PHE A 67 -10.29 -6.88 4.33
N LEU A 68 -8.97 -7.02 4.44
CA LEU A 68 -8.16 -7.80 3.49
C LEU A 68 -8.54 -9.28 3.58
N GLU A 69 -8.60 -9.82 4.80
CA GLU A 69 -9.00 -11.21 5.04
C GLU A 69 -10.42 -11.49 4.54
N LYS A 70 -11.37 -10.58 4.79
CA LYS A 70 -12.74 -10.66 4.27
C LYS A 70 -12.81 -10.60 2.73
N LYS A 71 -11.78 -10.08 2.07
CA LYS A 71 -11.65 -10.03 0.60
C LYS A 71 -10.77 -11.17 0.06
N GLY A 72 -10.49 -12.19 0.87
CA GLY A 72 -9.77 -13.39 0.46
C GLY A 72 -8.27 -13.19 0.33
N PHE A 73 -7.70 -12.24 1.09
CA PHE A 73 -6.27 -12.16 1.31
C PHE A 73 -5.87 -13.00 2.52
N LYS A 74 -4.69 -13.60 2.47
CA LYS A 74 -4.10 -14.35 3.56
C LYS A 74 -2.90 -13.60 4.13
N LEU A 75 -2.78 -13.57 5.45
CA LEU A 75 -1.58 -13.09 6.13
C LEU A 75 -0.41 -14.06 5.85
N ILE A 76 0.71 -13.52 5.40
CA ILE A 76 1.93 -14.28 5.14
C ILE A 76 2.85 -14.17 6.35
N GLU A 77 3.10 -15.30 7.00
CA GLU A 77 3.94 -15.39 8.20
C GLU A 77 5.42 -15.18 7.87
N ASN A 78 5.89 -15.78 6.76
CA ASN A 78 7.26 -15.61 6.30
C ASN A 78 7.41 -14.35 5.44
N LYS A 79 7.89 -13.27 6.05
CA LYS A 79 8.11 -11.98 5.38
C LYS A 79 9.27 -11.98 4.38
N GLU A 80 10.09 -13.04 4.34
CA GLU A 80 11.17 -13.17 3.36
C GLU A 80 10.68 -13.69 2.00
N SER A 81 9.52 -14.36 1.97
CA SER A 81 8.91 -14.90 0.75
C SER A 81 7.94 -13.92 0.11
N LEU A 82 8.36 -12.69 -0.15
CA LEU A 82 7.50 -11.70 -0.81
C LEU A 82 7.26 -12.02 -2.28
N GLU A 83 6.01 -11.87 -2.71
CA GLU A 83 5.57 -12.07 -4.09
C GLU A 83 4.95 -10.80 -4.65
N LYS A 84 5.08 -10.63 -5.97
CA LYS A 84 4.48 -9.49 -6.67
C LYS A 84 2.98 -9.41 -6.33
N ASN A 85 2.51 -8.20 -6.06
CA ASN A 85 1.17 -7.84 -5.62
C ASN A 85 0.87 -8.10 -4.12
N ASP A 86 1.85 -8.53 -3.33
CA ASP A 86 1.71 -8.52 -1.88
C ASP A 86 1.46 -7.09 -1.38
N ILE A 87 0.47 -6.94 -0.49
CA ILE A 87 0.19 -5.69 0.20
C ILE A 87 1.01 -5.70 1.49
N LEU A 88 1.93 -4.74 1.58
CA LEU A 88 2.78 -4.52 2.74
C LEU A 88 2.13 -3.47 3.64
N ILE A 89 2.10 -3.75 4.93
CA ILE A 89 1.68 -2.81 5.96
C ILE A 89 2.89 -2.51 6.83
N LEU A 90 3.30 -1.24 6.81
CA LEU A 90 4.48 -0.74 7.49
C LEU A 90 4.08 0.11 8.69
N HIS A 91 4.93 0.11 9.71
CA HIS A 91 4.87 1.08 10.80
C HIS A 91 5.52 2.40 10.39
N SER A 92 4.86 3.52 10.68
CA SER A 92 5.42 4.87 10.54
C SER A 92 5.08 5.71 11.75
N ASN A 93 5.73 6.86 11.90
CA ASN A 93 5.46 7.80 13.00
C ASN A 93 4.00 8.29 13.05
N LEU A 94 3.24 8.12 11.97
CA LEU A 94 1.86 8.59 11.84
C LEU A 94 0.84 7.45 11.88
N GLY A 95 1.30 6.22 12.11
CA GLY A 95 0.48 5.02 12.11
C GLY A 95 0.84 4.06 10.98
N LYS A 96 -0.15 3.32 10.49
CA LYS A 96 0.04 2.30 9.45
C LYS A 96 0.22 2.95 8.08
N HIS A 97 1.22 2.49 7.34
CA HIS A 97 1.50 2.91 5.97
C HIS A 97 1.38 1.73 5.02
N PHE A 98 0.67 1.91 3.91
CA PHE A 98 0.44 0.85 2.93
C PHE A 98 1.37 0.97 1.73
N ALA A 99 1.88 -0.17 1.26
CA ALA A 99 2.65 -0.28 0.04
C ALA A 99 2.30 -1.56 -0.73
N LEU A 100 2.48 -1.54 -2.04
CA LEU A 100 2.34 -2.70 -2.90
C LEU A 100 3.73 -3.21 -3.30
N TYR A 101 4.03 -4.48 -3.05
CA TYR A 101 5.28 -5.08 -3.51
C TYR A 101 5.18 -5.43 -5.00
N LEU A 102 6.17 -5.01 -5.78
CA LEU A 102 6.15 -5.13 -7.25
C LEU A 102 7.01 -6.28 -7.75
N GLY A 103 7.64 -7.02 -6.84
CA GLY A 103 8.76 -7.90 -7.15
C GLY A 103 10.08 -7.14 -7.28
N ASN A 104 11.19 -7.89 -7.37
CA ASN A 104 12.53 -7.35 -7.60
C ASN A 104 12.93 -6.22 -6.62
N ASP A 105 12.63 -6.40 -5.32
CA ASP A 105 12.92 -5.42 -4.26
C ASP A 105 12.38 -4.01 -4.58
N LYS A 106 11.20 -3.91 -5.20
CA LYS A 106 10.53 -2.63 -5.47
C LYS A 106 9.17 -2.58 -4.82
N ILE A 107 8.83 -1.40 -4.31
CA ILE A 107 7.50 -1.09 -3.78
C ILE A 107 6.90 0.10 -4.50
N LEU A 108 5.59 0.06 -4.72
CA LEU A 108 4.77 1.22 -5.07
C LEU A 108 4.08 1.70 -3.80
N HIS A 109 4.22 2.98 -3.48
CA HIS A 109 3.55 3.58 -2.34
C HIS A 109 3.29 5.07 -2.57
N GLN A 110 2.40 5.64 -1.76
CA GLN A 110 2.17 7.08 -1.68
C GLN A 110 2.68 7.57 -0.32
N PRO A 111 3.94 8.03 -0.25
CA PRO A 111 4.42 8.70 0.95
C PRO A 111 3.67 10.01 1.17
N MET A 112 3.54 10.36 2.43
CA MET A 112 2.86 11.58 2.84
C MET A 112 3.57 12.83 2.32
N LEU A 113 2.80 13.86 1.95
CA LEU A 113 3.31 15.14 1.41
C LEU A 113 4.25 14.99 0.20
N SER A 114 4.19 13.86 -0.51
CA SER A 114 5.03 13.55 -1.66
C SER A 114 4.17 12.95 -2.78
N PHE A 115 4.73 12.82 -3.97
CA PHE A 115 4.11 12.08 -5.07
C PHE A 115 4.15 10.56 -4.82
N SER A 116 3.16 9.82 -5.35
CA SER A 116 3.28 8.36 -5.45
C SER A 116 4.46 8.00 -6.32
N LYS A 117 5.17 6.97 -5.91
CA LYS A 117 6.42 6.57 -6.55
C LYS A 117 6.74 5.11 -6.33
N ILE A 118 7.63 4.63 -7.19
CA ILE A 118 8.30 3.36 -7.01
C ILE A 118 9.64 3.63 -6.35
N GLU A 119 9.91 2.93 -5.26
CA GLU A 119 11.19 2.98 -4.58
C GLU A 119 11.72 1.57 -4.34
N ASN A 120 13.03 1.47 -4.08
CA ASN A 120 13.62 0.22 -3.65
C ASN A 120 13.06 -0.13 -2.27
N TYR A 121 12.64 -1.38 -2.11
CA TYR A 121 12.26 -1.98 -0.84
C TYR A 121 13.52 -2.23 0.01
N CYS A 122 14.16 -1.16 0.46
CA CYS A 122 15.43 -1.20 1.18
C CYS A 122 15.26 -1.60 2.65
N ASN A 123 16.38 -1.72 3.38
CA ASN A 123 16.38 -2.09 4.81
C ASN A 123 15.55 -1.18 5.70
N PHE A 124 15.29 0.07 5.28
CA PHE A 124 14.33 0.93 5.98
C PHE A 124 12.92 0.32 5.91
N TYR A 125 12.40 0.07 4.71
CA TYR A 125 11.06 -0.49 4.53
C TYR A 125 10.93 -1.93 5.05
N LYS A 126 11.96 -2.77 4.89
CA LYS A 126 11.99 -4.14 5.43
C LYS A 126 11.80 -4.15 6.94
N ARG A 127 12.56 -3.32 7.67
CA ARG A 127 12.48 -3.23 9.14
C ARG A 127 11.15 -2.71 9.66
N HIS A 128 10.46 -1.88 8.88
CA HIS A 128 9.17 -1.32 9.26
C HIS A 128 7.98 -2.18 8.80
N THR A 129 8.18 -3.22 7.99
CA THR A 129 7.09 -4.08 7.52
C THR A 129 6.58 -4.97 8.65
N GLU A 130 5.38 -4.67 9.13
CA GLU A 130 4.73 -5.39 10.21
C GLU A 130 3.91 -6.56 9.69
N LEU A 131 3.20 -6.38 8.56
CA LEU A 131 2.31 -7.40 7.99
C LEU A 131 2.43 -7.46 6.48
N VAL A 132 2.18 -8.64 5.94
CA VAL A 132 2.19 -8.93 4.51
C VAL A 132 0.92 -9.69 4.18
N TYR A 133 0.11 -9.16 3.27
CA TYR A 133 -1.13 -9.79 2.83
C TYR A 133 -1.04 -10.16 1.35
N ARG A 134 -1.42 -11.40 1.04
CA ARG A 134 -1.40 -11.95 -0.32
C ARG A 134 -2.78 -12.38 -0.75
N LYS A 135 -3.14 -12.08 -2.00
CA LYS A 135 -4.33 -12.67 -2.62
C LYS A 135 -4.01 -14.12 -3.02
N ILE A 136 -4.75 -15.08 -2.45
CA ILE A 136 -4.72 -16.51 -2.84
C ILE A 136 -5.68 -16.76 -3.99
#